data_AF-A0A7S1V1T3-F1
#
_entry.id   AF-A0A7S1V1T3-F1
#
_cell.length_a   1.000
_cell.length_b   1.000
_cell.length_c   1.000
_cell.angle_alpha   90.00
_cell.angle_beta   90.00
_cell.angle_gamma   90.00
#
_symmetry.space_group_name_H-M   'P 1'
#
loop_
_entity.id
_entity.type
_entity.pdbx_description
1 polymer ?
#
loop_
_entity_poly.entity_id
_entity_poly.type
_entity_poly.pdbx_seq_one_letter_code
_entity_poly.pdbx_strand_id
1 'polypeptide(L)'
;SRFGKYMRIQCNQAGAPVGGVINVYLLEKSRVVTRAVDERSFHIFYNILAGATDSELSKWKLTRSHDQYRYLSLSECYTVDTINDKTDYHAVLAAMKTLEFDSTIKDGVFQVCAAILHLGNITFGGGEKSQVASDSKASLKTTAELLCVKEEALEKALTMRTVSAGGRSVLTPLSEKDAAYARDAFAKSLYEKCFLRIVFDINRVIENTKLSPKEEVDIGLLDIYGFEVFETNSFEQLMINYTNEKLQQVFIELTLKAEQEEYQREGIEWTPIEYFNNRVICELIEGKPKGIIAFMDESCLLGRTTDKGFLDKLSQNFGKHAHYQDTNTSRDKSIGFNCFRLKHYAGDVVYSVVGMLDKNSDQLFRDLIGLAIGSTDKVIASLFDPAQLDTKKRPVTAGTQFRSSVQALIAMLMACEPHYIRCIKPNDQKAANMINEERTRHQIRYLGLVENLRVRRAGFAFRSPFSRFIRRYKMTSSVTWPNFKGAGGEKGGVEALLKEHGVTSANQRLGKTKVFLK
;
A
#
# COMPACT_ATOMS: atom_id res chain seq x y z
N SER A 1 -0.45 9.19 -0.03
CA SER A 1 -0.41 8.34 1.19
C SER A 1 0.68 7.31 1.01
N ARG A 2 1.43 6.95 2.07
CA ARG A 2 2.50 5.92 2.03
C ARG A 2 2.11 4.63 2.78
N PHE A 3 0.81 4.39 2.88
CA PHE A 3 0.17 3.16 3.35
C PHE A 3 -1.23 3.06 2.74
N GLY A 4 -1.73 1.83 2.60
CA GLY A 4 -3.13 1.56 2.27
C GLY A 4 -3.97 1.54 3.54
N LYS A 5 -5.20 2.04 3.46
CA LYS A 5 -6.13 2.17 4.58
C LYS A 5 -7.49 1.64 4.16
N TYR A 6 -8.01 0.68 4.90
CA TYR A 6 -9.39 0.24 4.80
C TYR A 6 -10.14 0.73 6.03
N MET A 7 -11.15 1.58 5.84
CA MET A 7 -12.01 2.05 6.90
C MET A 7 -13.38 1.42 6.74
N ARG A 8 -13.82 0.67 7.73
CA ARG A 8 -15.14 0.08 7.80
C ARG A 8 -16.01 0.98 8.68
N ILE A 9 -17.14 1.44 8.16
CA ILE A 9 -18.14 2.18 8.91
C ILE A 9 -19.23 1.18 9.29
N GLN A 10 -19.46 1.01 10.58
CA GLN A 10 -20.49 0.12 11.12
C GLN A 10 -21.80 0.87 11.20
N CYS A 11 -22.85 0.37 10.54
CA CYS A 11 -24.18 0.95 10.58
C CYS A 11 -25.16 0.02 11.32
N ASN A 12 -26.11 0.63 12.03
CA ASN A 12 -27.23 -0.11 12.60
C ASN A 12 -28.29 -0.43 11.52
N GLN A 13 -29.33 -1.19 11.88
CA GLN A 13 -30.43 -1.55 10.96
C GLN A 13 -31.20 -0.35 10.39
N ALA A 14 -31.16 0.82 11.05
CA ALA A 14 -31.75 2.06 10.53
C ALA A 14 -30.83 2.80 9.54
N GLY A 15 -29.63 2.29 9.29
CA GLY A 15 -28.63 2.87 8.39
C GLY A 15 -27.81 4.00 9.02
N ALA A 16 -27.90 4.23 10.34
CA ALA A 16 -27.12 5.24 11.02
C ALA A 16 -25.72 4.69 11.38
N PRO A 17 -24.64 5.49 11.21
CA PRO A 17 -23.29 5.08 11.61
C PRO A 17 -23.20 5.03 13.14
N VAL A 18 -22.72 3.90 13.65
CA VAL A 18 -22.67 3.59 15.09
C VAL A 18 -21.27 3.15 15.55
N GLY A 19 -20.32 3.01 14.63
CA GLY A 19 -18.94 2.68 14.93
C GLY A 19 -18.09 2.58 13.67
N GLY A 20 -16.84 2.14 13.82
CA GLY A 20 -15.97 1.86 12.69
C GLY A 20 -14.69 1.12 13.07
N VAL A 21 -14.00 0.60 12.06
CA VAL A 21 -12.72 -0.10 12.22
C VAL A 21 -11.78 0.34 11.10
N ILE A 22 -10.54 0.68 11.47
CA ILE A 22 -9.47 1.02 10.53
C ILE A 22 -8.47 -0.12 10.47
N ASN A 23 -8.29 -0.67 9.28
CA ASN A 23 -7.21 -1.60 8.97
C ASN A 23 -6.18 -0.88 8.09
N VAL A 24 -4.92 -0.96 8.48
CA VAL A 24 -3.82 -0.41 7.70
C VAL A 24 -3.04 -1.54 7.03
N TYR A 25 -2.55 -1.24 5.84
CA TYR A 25 -1.78 -2.16 5.02
C TYR A 25 -0.59 -1.40 4.43
N LEU A 26 0.51 -2.10 4.19
CA LEU A 26 1.55 -1.65 3.25
C LEU A 26 2.22 -0.32 3.66
N LEU A 27 2.56 -0.16 4.95
CA LEU A 27 3.34 1.00 5.42
C LEU A 27 4.75 0.97 4.81
N GLU A 28 5.13 2.03 4.10
CA GLU A 28 6.46 2.21 3.50
C GLU A 28 7.51 2.56 4.57
N LYS A 29 7.83 1.61 5.45
CA LYS A 29 8.74 1.85 6.57
C LYS A 29 10.15 2.23 6.18
N SER A 30 10.62 1.88 4.98
CA SER A 30 11.95 2.30 4.48
C SER A 30 12.10 3.82 4.41
N ARG A 31 11.01 4.57 4.26
CA ARG A 31 10.99 6.05 4.25
C ARG A 31 11.52 6.68 5.54
N VAL A 32 11.45 5.95 6.66
CA VAL A 32 12.00 6.40 7.96
C VAL A 32 13.50 6.63 7.85
N VAL A 33 14.23 5.70 7.21
CA VAL A 33 15.69 5.63 7.23
C VAL A 33 16.36 6.05 5.93
N THR A 34 15.65 5.94 4.81
CA THR A 34 16.14 6.20 3.46
C THR A 34 15.06 6.87 2.61
N ARG A 35 15.44 7.72 1.66
CA ARG A 35 14.52 8.34 0.70
C ARG A 35 15.27 8.85 -0.52
N ALA A 36 14.52 9.20 -1.57
CA ALA A 36 15.08 9.90 -2.72
C ALA A 36 15.42 11.36 -2.37
N VAL A 37 16.32 11.96 -3.16
CA VAL A 37 16.62 13.39 -3.11
C VAL A 37 15.30 14.18 -3.28
N ASP A 38 15.18 15.32 -2.61
CA ASP A 38 13.99 16.20 -2.61
C ASP A 38 12.71 15.61 -1.98
N GLU A 39 12.73 14.36 -1.48
CA GLU A 39 11.60 13.80 -0.72
C GLU A 39 11.77 14.03 0.79
N ARG A 40 10.65 14.22 1.50
CA ARG A 40 10.63 14.25 2.98
C ARG A 40 10.38 12.86 3.59
N SER A 41 10.72 12.74 4.87
CA SER A 41 10.22 11.66 5.74
C SER A 41 8.71 11.79 5.98
N PHE A 42 8.18 10.95 6.86
CA PHE A 42 6.87 11.17 7.47
C PHE A 42 6.80 12.53 8.18
N HIS A 43 5.70 13.26 7.99
CA HIS A 43 5.53 14.64 8.48
C HIS A 43 5.71 14.78 9.98
N ILE A 44 5.37 13.77 10.77
CA ILE A 44 5.44 13.83 12.23
C ILE A 44 6.83 14.23 12.76
N PHE A 45 7.91 13.81 12.09
CA PHE A 45 9.26 14.20 12.49
C PHE A 45 9.48 15.71 12.35
N TYR A 46 9.02 16.33 11.26
CA TYR A 46 9.13 17.78 11.04
C TYR A 46 8.17 18.56 11.95
N ASN A 47 6.95 18.03 12.12
CA ASN A 47 5.91 18.62 12.97
C ASN A 47 6.40 18.76 14.41
N ILE A 48 7.06 17.74 14.97
CA ILE A 48 7.60 17.79 16.33
C ILE A 48 8.65 18.91 16.44
N LEU A 49 9.63 18.98 15.54
CA LEU A 49 10.71 19.97 15.62
C LEU A 49 10.19 21.41 15.42
N ALA A 50 9.17 21.60 14.58
CA ALA A 50 8.58 22.90 14.30
C ALA A 50 7.57 23.35 15.36
N GLY A 51 6.75 22.43 15.89
CA GLY A 51 5.56 22.76 16.69
C GLY A 51 5.66 22.49 18.19
N ALA A 52 6.53 21.58 18.63
CA ALA A 52 6.68 21.29 20.05
C ALA A 52 7.24 22.50 20.81
N THR A 53 6.85 22.63 22.08
CA THR A 53 7.38 23.63 23.01
C THR A 53 8.82 23.32 23.40
N ASP A 54 9.56 24.31 23.88
CA ASP A 54 10.96 24.08 24.27
C ASP A 54 11.09 23.12 25.47
N SER A 55 10.06 23.06 26.32
CA SER A 55 9.98 22.06 27.40
C SER A 55 9.77 20.65 26.87
N GLU A 56 8.89 20.46 25.89
CA GLU A 56 8.68 19.17 25.21
C GLU A 56 9.93 18.72 24.44
N LEU A 57 10.55 19.64 23.68
CA LEU A 57 11.80 19.35 22.98
C LEU A 57 12.92 18.97 23.95
N SER A 58 13.05 19.68 25.07
CA SER A 58 14.02 19.34 26.13
C SER A 58 13.76 17.96 26.73
N LYS A 59 12.49 17.62 26.98
CA LYS A 59 12.07 16.28 27.46
C LYS A 59 12.48 15.17 26.50
N TRP A 60 12.32 15.41 25.19
CA TRP A 60 12.68 14.45 24.14
C TRP A 60 14.12 14.59 23.65
N LYS A 61 14.90 15.49 24.24
CA LYS A 61 16.29 15.83 23.87
C LYS A 61 16.45 16.24 22.40
N LEU A 62 15.39 16.82 21.84
CA LEU A 62 15.37 17.29 20.47
C LEU A 62 15.77 18.77 20.38
N THR A 63 16.35 19.15 19.24
CA THR A 63 16.56 20.55 18.86
C THR A 63 15.73 20.85 17.61
N ARG A 64 15.47 22.13 17.31
CA ARG A 64 14.71 22.50 16.10
C ARG A 64 15.49 22.31 14.79
N SER A 65 16.75 21.89 14.86
CA SER A 65 17.68 21.83 13.73
C SER A 65 17.55 20.50 13.00
N HIS A 66 17.02 20.50 11.78
CA HIS A 66 16.78 19.28 11.00
C HIS A 66 18.08 18.58 10.58
N ASP A 67 19.13 19.35 10.30
CA ASP A 67 20.46 18.91 9.87
C ASP A 67 21.20 18.07 10.92
N GLN A 68 20.86 18.23 12.20
CA GLN A 68 21.41 17.43 13.30
C GLN A 68 20.92 15.98 13.29
N TYR A 69 19.90 15.65 12.50
CA TYR A 69 19.35 14.30 12.43
C TYR A 69 19.63 13.69 11.07
N ARG A 70 20.47 12.66 11.02
CA ARG A 70 20.85 11.96 9.78
C ARG A 70 19.63 11.52 8.98
N TYR A 71 18.62 10.97 9.64
CA TYR A 71 17.38 10.55 8.95
C TYR A 71 16.60 11.72 8.35
N LEU A 72 16.82 12.97 8.73
CA LEU A 72 16.17 14.14 8.11
C LEU A 72 17.09 14.84 7.10
N SER A 73 18.40 14.80 7.31
CA SER A 73 19.37 15.50 6.46
C SER A 73 19.68 14.83 5.13
N LEU A 74 19.48 13.51 5.01
CA LEU A 74 19.83 12.74 3.80
C LEU A 74 19.17 13.23 2.49
N SER A 75 18.03 13.92 2.56
CA SER A 75 17.30 14.41 1.39
C SER A 75 17.50 15.89 1.09
N GLU A 76 18.15 16.64 1.99
CA GLU A 76 18.29 18.12 1.96
C GLU A 76 16.96 18.90 1.87
N CYS A 77 15.82 18.21 1.89
CA CYS A 77 14.47 18.77 1.87
C CYS A 77 13.86 18.81 3.27
N TYR A 78 13.77 20.01 3.83
CA TYR A 78 13.26 20.26 5.19
C TYR A 78 11.87 20.89 5.19
N THR A 79 11.65 21.88 4.34
CA THR A 79 10.41 22.66 4.25
C THR A 79 9.68 22.41 2.93
N VAL A 80 8.37 22.64 2.91
CA VAL A 80 7.54 22.59 1.70
C VAL A 80 6.59 23.78 1.77
N ASP A 81 6.59 24.65 0.75
CA ASP A 81 5.84 25.92 0.76
C ASP A 81 4.35 25.79 1.05
N THR A 82 3.76 24.64 0.70
CA THR A 82 2.32 24.38 0.90
C THR A 82 1.98 23.78 2.27
N ILE A 83 2.95 23.59 3.16
CA ILE A 83 2.78 22.89 4.44
C ILE A 83 3.32 23.76 5.58
N ASN A 84 2.54 23.85 6.67
CA ASN A 84 2.98 24.48 7.91
C ASN A 84 3.08 23.40 9.00
N ASP A 85 4.30 22.87 9.18
CA ASP A 85 4.54 21.73 10.08
C ASP A 85 4.21 22.07 11.56
N LYS A 86 4.30 23.35 11.97
CA LYS A 86 3.90 23.82 13.31
C LYS A 86 2.39 23.77 13.49
N THR A 87 1.62 24.26 12.52
CA THR A 87 0.16 24.17 12.55
C THR A 87 -0.29 22.71 12.54
N ASP A 88 0.34 21.87 11.72
CA ASP A 88 0.02 20.45 11.62
C ASP A 88 0.33 19.69 12.93
N TYR A 89 1.38 20.06 13.66
CA TYR A 89 1.64 19.51 15.00
C TYR A 89 0.48 19.76 15.96
N HIS A 90 0.00 21.00 16.03
CA HIS A 90 -1.13 21.35 16.91
C HIS A 90 -2.43 20.69 16.46
N ALA A 91 -2.64 20.51 15.15
CA ALA A 91 -3.77 19.75 14.62
C ALA A 91 -3.72 18.27 15.05
N VAL A 92 -2.53 17.65 15.03
CA VAL A 92 -2.33 16.27 15.54
C VAL A 92 -2.66 16.17 17.03
N LEU A 93 -2.20 17.12 17.85
CA LEU A 93 -2.52 17.14 19.28
C LEU A 93 -4.02 17.30 19.54
N ALA A 94 -4.69 18.16 18.78
CA ALA A 94 -6.13 18.33 18.87
C ALA A 94 -6.88 17.04 18.49
N ALA A 95 -6.46 16.37 17.40
CA ALA A 95 -7.05 15.11 16.97
C ALA A 95 -6.86 13.99 17.99
N MET A 96 -5.66 13.85 18.57
CA MET A 96 -5.39 12.90 19.66
C MET A 96 -6.27 13.16 20.88
N LYS A 97 -6.50 14.44 21.22
CA LYS A 97 -7.42 14.81 22.31
C LYS A 97 -8.87 14.43 21.99
N THR A 98 -9.34 14.68 20.77
CA THR A 98 -10.70 14.30 20.32
C THR A 98 -10.90 12.79 20.34
N LEU A 99 -9.86 12.02 20.02
CA LEU A 99 -9.86 10.55 20.06
C LEU A 99 -9.51 10.00 21.45
N GLU A 100 -9.54 10.84 22.50
CA GLU A 100 -9.34 10.44 23.89
C GLU A 100 -8.06 9.62 24.13
N PHE A 101 -6.97 9.99 23.43
CA PHE A 101 -5.68 9.34 23.66
C PHE A 101 -5.21 9.59 25.08
N ASP A 102 -4.83 8.51 25.76
CA ASP A 102 -4.20 8.60 27.07
C ASP A 102 -2.90 9.42 26.99
N SER A 103 -2.68 10.26 28.00
CA SER A 103 -1.52 11.15 28.06
C SER A 103 -0.19 10.38 28.02
N THR A 104 -0.12 9.20 28.62
CA THR A 104 1.06 8.32 28.60
C THR A 104 1.32 7.79 27.20
N ILE A 105 0.27 7.34 26.50
CA ILE A 105 0.39 6.82 25.13
C ILE A 105 0.82 7.94 24.19
N LYS A 106 0.18 9.11 24.28
CA LYS A 106 0.53 10.29 23.50
C LYS A 106 2.00 10.66 23.67
N ASP A 107 2.47 10.79 24.91
CA ASP A 107 3.87 11.12 25.19
C ASP A 107 4.83 10.02 24.72
N GLY A 108 4.45 8.75 24.87
CA GLY A 108 5.21 7.60 24.40
C GLY A 108 5.37 7.57 22.86
N VAL A 109 4.35 7.96 22.11
CA VAL A 109 4.42 8.09 20.64
C VAL A 109 5.50 9.10 20.22
N PHE A 110 5.49 10.28 20.84
CA PHE A 110 6.48 11.32 20.55
C PHE A 110 7.89 10.93 21.03
N GLN A 111 7.99 10.27 22.18
CA GLN A 111 9.25 9.74 22.70
C GLN A 111 9.87 8.69 21.77
N VAL A 112 9.07 7.80 21.19
CA VAL A 112 9.54 6.83 20.18
C VAL A 112 10.02 7.54 18.92
N CYS A 113 9.29 8.56 18.44
CA CYS A 113 9.72 9.37 17.29
C CYS A 113 11.07 10.06 17.57
N ALA A 114 11.27 10.61 18.77
CA ALA A 114 12.53 11.22 19.17
C ALA A 114 13.67 10.20 19.25
N ALA A 115 13.42 9.02 19.85
CA ALA A 115 14.39 7.94 19.93
C ALA A 115 14.84 7.48 18.53
N ILE A 116 13.93 7.42 17.55
CA ILE A 116 14.27 7.07 16.16
C ILE A 116 15.23 8.10 15.53
N LEU A 117 15.02 9.39 15.78
CA LEU A 117 15.89 10.44 15.25
C LEU A 117 17.32 10.35 15.84
N HIS A 118 17.45 10.15 17.15
CA HIS A 118 18.75 9.96 17.79
C HIS A 118 19.42 8.64 17.40
N LEU A 119 18.64 7.55 17.27
CA LEU A 119 19.13 6.26 16.80
C LEU A 119 19.78 6.40 15.42
N GLY A 120 19.20 7.18 14.52
CA GLY A 120 19.74 7.42 13.18
C GLY A 120 21.11 8.11 13.14
N ASN A 121 21.47 8.83 14.20
CA ASN A 121 22.78 9.50 14.34
C ASN A 121 23.88 8.57 14.84
N ILE A 122 23.55 7.34 15.26
CA ILE A 122 24.57 6.38 15.69
C ILE A 122 25.31 5.86 14.47
N THR A 123 26.62 6.06 14.45
CA THR A 123 27.53 5.48 13.46
C THR A 123 28.45 4.44 14.11
N PHE A 124 29.03 3.60 13.26
CA PHE A 124 29.83 2.45 13.67
C PHE A 124 31.20 2.53 13.02
N GLY A 125 32.22 1.99 13.68
CA GLY A 125 33.56 1.77 13.12
C GLY A 125 34.07 0.37 13.48
N GLY A 126 35.32 0.05 13.13
CA GLY A 126 35.97 -1.21 13.52
C GLY A 126 35.85 -2.36 12.51
N GLY A 127 35.31 -2.13 11.30
CA GLY A 127 35.32 -3.08 10.20
C GLY A 127 34.49 -4.35 10.49
N GLU A 128 35.16 -5.49 10.67
CA GLU A 128 34.53 -6.81 10.91
C GLU A 128 33.95 -6.98 12.33
N LYS A 129 34.47 -6.22 13.30
CA LYS A 129 33.95 -6.21 14.68
C LYS A 129 33.53 -4.79 15.01
N SER A 130 32.29 -4.48 14.66
CA SER A 130 31.73 -3.15 14.83
C SER A 130 31.78 -2.70 16.29
N GLN A 131 32.06 -1.42 16.46
CA GLN A 131 31.93 -0.69 17.72
C GLN A 131 31.22 0.63 17.43
N VAL A 132 30.49 1.16 18.40
CA VAL A 132 29.88 2.49 18.26
C VAL A 132 30.99 3.53 18.17
N ALA A 133 30.90 4.40 17.16
CA ALA A 133 31.90 5.45 16.96
C ALA A 133 31.93 6.41 18.16
N SER A 134 33.11 7.00 18.44
CA SER A 134 33.30 7.84 19.63
C SER A 134 32.41 9.08 19.64
N ASP A 135 32.16 9.67 18.48
CA ASP A 135 31.26 10.81 18.27
C ASP A 135 29.77 10.46 18.44
N SER A 136 29.43 9.17 18.37
CA SER A 136 28.08 8.65 18.42
C SER A 136 27.62 8.24 19.82
N LYS A 137 28.53 8.28 20.83
CA LYS A 137 28.22 7.91 22.22
C LYS A 137 27.12 8.77 22.84
N ALA A 138 27.09 10.07 22.55
CA ALA A 138 26.03 10.96 23.04
C ALA A 138 24.64 10.58 22.48
N SER A 139 24.58 10.22 21.18
CA SER A 139 23.38 9.73 20.52
C SER A 139 22.94 8.37 21.06
N LEU A 140 23.89 7.45 21.31
CA LEU A 140 23.63 6.15 21.92
C LEU A 140 23.00 6.30 23.31
N LYS A 141 23.65 7.07 24.20
CA LYS A 141 23.15 7.36 25.54
C LYS A 141 21.75 7.97 25.52
N THR A 142 21.55 8.99 24.67
CA THR A 142 20.24 9.63 24.50
C THR A 142 19.18 8.65 24.02
N THR A 143 19.51 7.81 23.04
CA THR A 143 18.59 6.78 22.52
C THR A 143 18.24 5.77 23.61
N ALA A 144 19.22 5.32 24.41
CA ALA A 144 18.98 4.38 25.52
C ALA A 144 18.06 4.99 26.59
N GLU A 145 18.28 6.26 26.95
CA GLU A 145 17.42 6.97 27.90
C GLU A 145 15.98 7.14 27.37
N LEU A 146 15.80 7.53 26.11
CA LEU A 146 14.48 7.67 25.50
C LEU A 146 13.78 6.33 25.28
N LEU A 147 14.54 5.25 25.06
CA LEU A 147 13.98 3.90 25.00
C LEU A 147 13.80 3.27 26.38
N CYS A 148 14.20 3.94 27.46
CA CYS A 148 14.19 3.43 28.82
C CYS A 148 14.88 2.06 28.97
N VAL A 149 16.04 1.90 28.32
CA VAL A 149 16.90 0.70 28.37
C VAL A 149 18.32 1.07 28.81
N LYS A 150 19.13 0.06 29.18
CA LYS A 150 20.53 0.28 29.54
C LYS A 150 21.37 0.60 28.31
N GLU A 151 22.27 1.57 28.41
CA GLU A 151 23.16 2.00 27.33
C GLU A 151 24.02 0.85 26.80
N GLU A 152 24.60 0.05 27.70
CA GLU A 152 25.46 -1.08 27.33
C GLU A 152 24.67 -2.20 26.65
N ALA A 153 23.40 -2.35 27.01
CA ALA A 153 22.52 -3.34 26.38
C ALA A 153 22.13 -2.91 24.97
N LEU A 154 21.86 -1.62 24.74
CA LEU A 154 21.60 -1.07 23.42
C LEU A 154 22.84 -1.18 22.52
N GLU A 155 24.01 -0.80 23.02
CA GLU A 155 25.28 -0.93 22.28
C GLU A 155 25.51 -2.38 21.84
N LYS A 156 25.38 -3.32 22.78
CA LYS A 156 25.56 -4.75 22.52
C LYS A 156 24.55 -5.28 21.49
N ALA A 157 23.29 -4.86 21.56
CA ALA A 157 22.26 -5.28 20.61
C ALA A 157 22.46 -4.71 19.21
N LEU A 158 23.15 -3.56 19.08
CA LEU A 158 23.48 -2.94 17.79
C LEU A 158 24.77 -3.48 17.17
N THR A 159 25.73 -3.95 17.97
CA THR A 159 27.05 -4.42 17.49
C THR A 159 27.22 -5.94 17.52
N MET A 160 26.29 -6.68 18.12
CA MET A 160 26.34 -8.13 18.23
C MET A 160 24.98 -8.78 17.93
N ARG A 161 25.00 -10.01 17.40
CA ARG A 161 23.81 -10.83 17.20
C ARG A 161 23.94 -12.19 17.88
N THR A 162 22.85 -12.66 18.48
CA THR A 162 22.77 -14.03 19.00
C THR A 162 22.35 -14.99 17.88
N VAL A 163 23.22 -15.96 17.58
CA VAL A 163 22.95 -17.03 16.62
C VAL A 163 22.66 -18.32 17.38
N SER A 164 21.45 -18.85 17.22
CA SER A 164 21.04 -20.12 17.83
C SER A 164 21.13 -21.25 16.79
N ALA A 165 21.95 -22.26 17.05
CA ALA A 165 22.08 -23.46 16.22
C ALA A 165 22.24 -24.71 17.11
N GLY A 166 21.41 -25.73 16.88
CA GLY A 166 21.52 -27.01 17.59
C GLY A 166 21.40 -26.92 19.12
N GLY A 167 20.57 -26.01 19.64
CA GLY A 167 20.36 -25.81 21.08
C GLY A 167 21.45 -24.98 21.79
N ARG A 168 22.49 -24.53 21.07
CA ARG A 168 23.50 -23.58 21.57
C ARG A 168 23.24 -22.20 21.00
N SER A 169 23.36 -21.18 21.83
CA SER A 169 23.28 -19.77 21.43
C SER A 169 24.65 -19.13 21.58
N VAL A 170 25.18 -18.59 20.49
CA VAL A 170 26.49 -17.93 20.45
C VAL A 170 26.31 -16.49 20.06
N LEU A 171 26.92 -15.59 20.84
CA LEU A 171 26.95 -14.17 20.52
C LEU A 171 28.06 -13.90 19.50
N THR A 172 27.71 -13.33 18.36
CA THR A 172 28.63 -13.07 17.25
C THR A 172 28.69 -11.56 16.97
N PRO A 173 29.89 -10.97 16.89
CA PRO A 173 30.04 -9.57 16.47
C PRO A 173 29.48 -9.33 15.07
N LEU A 174 28.93 -8.14 14.85
CA LEU A 174 28.46 -7.67 13.54
C LEU A 174 29.57 -6.87 12.86
N SER A 175 29.61 -6.92 11.52
CA SER A 175 30.37 -5.98 10.73
C SER A 175 29.78 -4.57 10.84
N GLU A 176 30.54 -3.54 10.47
CA GLU A 176 30.06 -2.15 10.44
C GLU A 176 28.79 -1.98 9.57
N LYS A 177 28.77 -2.66 8.41
CA LYS A 177 27.62 -2.69 7.51
C LYS A 177 26.40 -3.34 8.17
N ASP A 178 26.60 -4.47 8.84
CA ASP A 178 25.51 -5.19 9.51
C ASP A 178 24.98 -4.43 10.73
N ALA A 179 25.85 -3.71 11.47
CA ALA A 179 25.44 -2.86 12.58
C ALA A 179 24.61 -1.66 12.10
N ALA A 180 25.00 -1.03 10.99
CA ALA A 180 24.20 0.01 10.34
C ALA A 180 22.84 -0.53 9.87
N TYR A 181 22.80 -1.74 9.30
CA TYR A 181 21.56 -2.42 8.96
C TYR A 181 20.69 -2.69 10.21
N ALA A 182 21.29 -3.16 11.30
CA ALA A 182 20.59 -3.43 12.55
C ALA A 182 19.94 -2.17 13.14
N ARG A 183 20.67 -1.04 13.16
CA ARG A 183 20.17 0.28 13.53
C ARG A 183 18.95 0.67 12.68
N ASP A 184 19.08 0.57 11.36
CA ASP A 184 18.01 0.97 10.43
C ASP A 184 16.80 0.05 10.53
N ALA A 185 17.01 -1.26 10.67
CA ALA A 185 15.95 -2.25 10.90
C ALA A 185 15.19 -1.95 12.20
N PHE A 186 15.91 -1.61 13.27
CA PHE A 186 15.27 -1.26 14.54
C PHE A 186 14.47 0.03 14.46
N ALA A 187 15.01 1.08 13.83
CA ALA A 187 14.30 2.33 13.60
C ALA A 187 12.99 2.14 12.81
N LYS A 188 13.05 1.37 11.71
CA LYS A 188 11.88 1.01 10.90
C LYS A 188 10.83 0.25 11.73
N SER A 189 11.27 -0.73 12.52
CA SER A 189 10.37 -1.54 13.34
C SER A 189 9.73 -0.75 14.48
N LEU A 190 10.49 0.12 15.15
CA LEU A 190 9.94 1.01 16.19
C LEU A 190 8.84 1.89 15.61
N TYR A 191 9.08 2.48 14.45
CA TYR A 191 8.09 3.32 13.77
C TYR A 191 6.85 2.53 13.36
N GLU A 192 7.04 1.37 12.73
CA GLU A 192 5.94 0.50 12.30
C GLU A 192 5.06 0.07 13.49
N LYS A 193 5.68 -0.41 14.57
CA LYS A 193 4.93 -0.84 15.76
C LYS A 193 4.23 0.33 16.46
N CYS A 194 4.87 1.49 16.54
CA CYS A 194 4.25 2.71 17.04
C CYS A 194 3.04 3.11 16.20
N PHE A 195 3.16 3.07 14.87
CA PHE A 195 2.06 3.36 13.94
C PHE A 195 0.90 2.37 14.11
N LEU A 196 1.17 1.07 14.19
CA LEU A 196 0.14 0.05 14.44
C LEU A 196 -0.53 0.24 15.81
N ARG A 197 0.23 0.67 16.83
CA ARG A 197 -0.32 1.00 18.14
C ARG A 197 -1.28 2.19 18.07
N ILE A 198 -0.94 3.26 17.34
CA ILE A 198 -1.84 4.39 17.11
C ILE A 198 -3.15 3.91 16.47
N VAL A 199 -3.09 3.07 15.44
CA VAL A 199 -4.29 2.52 14.78
C VAL A 199 -5.12 1.68 15.74
N PHE A 200 -4.48 0.86 16.58
CA PHE A 200 -5.16 0.09 17.62
C PHE A 200 -5.88 0.99 18.63
N ASP A 201 -5.22 2.05 19.11
CA ASP A 201 -5.80 3.00 20.06
C ASP A 201 -6.97 3.79 19.43
N ILE A 202 -6.91 4.12 18.14
CA ILE A 202 -8.04 4.70 17.40
C ILE A 202 -9.20 3.72 17.39
N ASN A 203 -8.97 2.47 16.95
CA ASN A 203 -10.02 1.46 16.84
C ASN A 203 -10.69 1.17 18.19
N ARG A 204 -9.95 1.18 19.30
CA ARG A 204 -10.53 1.03 20.65
C ARG A 204 -11.64 2.04 20.94
N VAL A 205 -11.54 3.25 20.41
CA VAL A 205 -12.48 4.35 20.66
C VAL A 205 -13.64 4.31 19.67
N ILE A 206 -13.38 4.00 18.40
CA ILE A 206 -14.40 4.09 17.34
C ILE A 206 -15.15 2.77 17.11
N GLU A 207 -14.60 1.62 17.49
CA GLU A 207 -15.21 0.31 17.22
C GLU A 207 -16.39 0.05 18.17
N ASN A 208 -17.54 -0.27 17.58
CA ASN A 208 -18.71 -0.65 18.35
C ASN A 208 -18.79 -2.17 18.50
N THR A 209 -18.26 -2.68 19.62
CA THR A 209 -18.21 -4.11 19.93
C THR A 209 -19.54 -4.70 20.42
N LYS A 210 -20.59 -3.89 20.58
CA LYS A 210 -21.89 -4.33 21.11
C LYS A 210 -22.85 -4.82 20.02
N LEU A 211 -22.54 -4.60 18.75
CA LEU A 211 -23.37 -5.05 17.63
C LEU A 211 -23.20 -6.56 17.44
N SER A 212 -24.31 -7.26 17.28
CA SER A 212 -24.23 -8.66 16.86
C SER A 212 -23.92 -8.73 15.35
N PRO A 213 -23.21 -9.78 14.88
CA PRO A 213 -22.91 -9.94 13.44
C PRO A 213 -24.13 -10.03 12.52
N LYS A 214 -25.33 -10.20 13.08
CA LYS A 214 -26.61 -10.25 12.34
C LYS A 214 -27.27 -8.88 12.18
N GLU A 215 -26.84 -7.89 12.94
CA GLU A 215 -27.38 -6.52 12.96
C GLU A 215 -26.47 -5.52 12.26
N GLU A 216 -25.25 -5.94 11.90
CA GLU A 216 -24.20 -5.12 11.32
C GLU A 216 -24.37 -5.04 9.80
N VAL A 217 -24.62 -3.82 9.30
CA VAL A 217 -24.47 -3.48 7.88
C VAL A 217 -23.27 -2.58 7.76
N ASP A 218 -22.26 -3.01 7.01
CA ASP A 218 -20.99 -2.31 6.91
C ASP A 218 -20.81 -1.58 5.58
N ILE A 219 -20.24 -0.38 5.63
CA ILE A 219 -19.72 0.32 4.47
C ILE A 219 -18.20 0.36 4.56
N GLY A 220 -17.54 -0.35 3.64
CA GLY A 220 -16.09 -0.38 3.52
C GLY A 220 -15.55 0.70 2.58
N LEU A 221 -14.57 1.47 3.04
CA LEU A 221 -13.84 2.47 2.27
C LEU A 221 -12.38 2.05 2.15
N LEU A 222 -11.97 1.58 0.98
CA LEU A 222 -10.58 1.28 0.67
C LEU A 222 -9.90 2.48 0.02
N ASP A 223 -8.97 3.09 0.73
CA ASP A 223 -8.07 4.12 0.22
C ASP A 223 -6.67 3.50 0.04
N ILE A 224 -6.25 3.34 -1.20
CA ILE A 224 -4.96 2.75 -1.54
C ILE A 224 -4.22 3.65 -2.53
N TYR A 225 -2.90 3.63 -2.44
CA TYR A 225 -2.03 4.31 -3.40
C TYR A 225 -2.28 3.80 -4.83
N GLY A 226 -2.12 4.70 -5.79
CA GLY A 226 -2.19 4.35 -7.21
C GLY A 226 -0.95 3.61 -7.68
N PHE A 227 -0.95 3.26 -8.95
CA PHE A 227 0.20 2.70 -9.65
C PHE A 227 1.37 3.71 -9.66
N GLU A 228 2.59 3.27 -9.36
CA GLU A 228 3.78 4.12 -9.29
C GLU A 228 4.79 3.76 -10.37
N VAL A 229 5.27 4.78 -11.09
CA VAL A 229 6.39 4.68 -12.03
C VAL A 229 7.31 5.87 -11.82
N PHE A 230 8.49 5.60 -11.27
CA PHE A 230 9.56 6.57 -11.07
C PHE A 230 10.73 6.30 -11.99
N GLU A 231 11.70 7.21 -12.02
CA GLU A 231 12.97 7.02 -12.74
C GLU A 231 13.72 5.79 -12.21
N THR A 232 13.69 5.59 -10.88
CA THR A 232 14.23 4.40 -10.22
C THR A 232 13.14 3.73 -9.41
N ASN A 233 12.72 2.53 -9.81
CA ASN A 233 11.73 1.72 -9.07
C ASN A 233 12.46 0.60 -8.31
N SER A 234 12.12 0.38 -7.05
CA SER A 234 12.70 -0.70 -6.23
C SER A 234 11.64 -1.65 -5.70
N PHE A 235 11.99 -2.42 -4.66
CA PHE A 235 11.10 -3.37 -3.98
C PHE A 235 9.73 -2.77 -3.62
N GLU A 236 9.70 -1.54 -3.11
CA GLU A 236 8.49 -0.83 -2.70
C GLU A 236 7.54 -0.63 -3.87
N GLN A 237 8.02 -0.10 -5.00
CA GLN A 237 7.21 0.07 -6.21
C GLN A 237 6.74 -1.28 -6.76
N LEU A 238 7.58 -2.32 -6.72
CA LEU A 238 7.17 -3.66 -7.16
C LEU A 238 5.99 -4.18 -6.33
N MET A 239 6.04 -4.01 -5.02
CA MET A 239 4.96 -4.40 -4.10
C MET A 239 3.70 -3.54 -4.31
N ILE A 240 3.85 -2.22 -4.49
CA ILE A 240 2.75 -1.28 -4.79
C ILE A 240 2.04 -1.64 -6.10
N ASN A 241 2.81 -1.86 -7.17
CA ASN A 241 2.28 -2.18 -8.48
C ASN A 241 1.68 -3.59 -8.52
N TYR A 242 2.23 -4.54 -7.76
CA TYR A 242 1.61 -5.85 -7.53
C TYR A 242 0.22 -5.72 -6.89
N THR A 243 0.05 -4.88 -5.86
CA THR A 243 -1.29 -4.68 -5.28
C THR A 243 -2.25 -4.08 -6.29
N ASN A 244 -1.81 -3.11 -7.10
CA ASN A 244 -2.64 -2.53 -8.15
C ASN A 244 -3.02 -3.56 -9.23
N GLU A 245 -2.11 -4.46 -9.63
CA GLU A 245 -2.41 -5.59 -10.53
C GLU A 245 -3.50 -6.49 -9.94
N LYS A 246 -3.42 -6.85 -8.65
CA LYS A 246 -4.43 -7.67 -7.97
C LYS A 246 -5.79 -6.98 -7.90
N LEU A 247 -5.81 -5.70 -7.56
CA LEU A 247 -7.05 -4.91 -7.50
C LEU A 247 -7.67 -4.76 -8.90
N GLN A 248 -6.84 -4.58 -9.93
CA GLN A 248 -7.32 -4.49 -11.31
C GLN A 248 -7.88 -5.84 -11.79
N GLN A 249 -7.24 -6.97 -11.44
CA GLN A 249 -7.75 -8.31 -11.72
C GLN A 249 -9.16 -8.49 -11.11
N VAL A 250 -9.31 -8.19 -9.82
CA VAL A 250 -10.61 -8.30 -9.12
C VAL A 250 -11.65 -7.36 -9.70
N PHE A 251 -11.27 -6.13 -10.03
CA PHE A 251 -12.16 -5.17 -10.68
C PHE A 251 -12.74 -5.72 -11.98
N ILE A 252 -11.89 -6.29 -12.84
CA ILE A 252 -12.30 -6.87 -14.12
C ILE A 252 -13.21 -8.08 -13.89
N GLU A 253 -12.84 -8.98 -12.97
CA GLU A 253 -13.62 -10.17 -12.65
C GLU A 253 -15.03 -9.84 -12.14
N LEU A 254 -15.13 -8.93 -11.16
CA LEU A 254 -16.42 -8.50 -10.60
C LEU A 254 -17.27 -7.73 -11.62
N THR A 255 -16.64 -6.89 -12.46
CA THR A 255 -17.35 -6.16 -13.52
C THR A 255 -17.93 -7.13 -14.56
N LEU A 256 -17.14 -8.11 -15.01
CA LEU A 256 -17.60 -9.10 -15.98
C LEU A 256 -18.70 -9.99 -15.40
N LYS A 257 -18.55 -10.44 -14.15
CA LYS A 257 -19.56 -11.25 -13.46
C LYS A 257 -20.89 -10.50 -13.33
N ALA A 258 -20.86 -9.23 -12.91
CA ALA A 258 -22.06 -8.40 -12.80
C ALA A 258 -22.75 -8.19 -14.16
N GLU A 259 -21.98 -8.00 -15.24
CA GLU A 259 -22.55 -7.91 -16.60
C GLU A 259 -23.16 -9.23 -17.07
N GLN A 260 -22.52 -10.37 -16.79
CA GLN A 260 -23.06 -11.71 -17.09
C GLN A 260 -24.38 -11.97 -16.37
N GLU A 261 -24.44 -11.68 -15.08
CA GLU A 261 -25.65 -11.86 -14.25
C GLU A 261 -26.80 -10.98 -14.75
N GLU A 262 -26.52 -9.75 -15.17
CA GLU A 262 -27.53 -8.86 -15.75
C GLU A 262 -28.05 -9.39 -17.09
N TYR A 263 -27.19 -9.92 -17.96
CA TYR A 263 -27.61 -10.47 -19.26
C TYR A 263 -28.45 -11.73 -19.05
N GLN A 264 -28.04 -12.59 -18.13
CA GLN A 264 -28.81 -13.78 -17.76
C GLN A 264 -30.18 -13.40 -17.18
N ARG A 265 -30.23 -12.40 -16.28
CA ARG A 265 -31.49 -11.88 -15.72
C ARG A 265 -32.43 -11.41 -16.81
N GLU A 266 -31.91 -10.68 -17.79
CA GLU A 266 -32.64 -10.11 -18.91
C GLU A 266 -32.87 -11.08 -20.08
N GLY A 267 -32.35 -12.31 -20.00
CA GLY A 267 -32.50 -13.33 -21.05
C GLY A 267 -31.73 -13.02 -22.34
N ILE A 268 -30.61 -12.32 -22.22
CA ILE A 268 -29.72 -11.95 -23.33
C ILE A 268 -28.58 -12.95 -23.41
N GLU A 269 -28.26 -13.38 -24.62
CA GLU A 269 -27.13 -14.27 -24.88
C GLU A 269 -25.79 -13.59 -24.53
N TRP A 270 -24.99 -14.26 -23.71
CA TRP A 270 -23.67 -13.79 -23.36
C TRP A 270 -22.69 -14.07 -24.50
N THR A 271 -22.07 -13.02 -25.03
CA THR A 271 -20.93 -13.16 -25.93
C THR A 271 -19.64 -12.96 -25.12
N PRO A 272 -18.69 -13.92 -25.14
CA PRO A 272 -17.40 -13.75 -24.48
C PRO A 272 -16.71 -12.47 -24.95
N ILE A 273 -16.33 -11.62 -24.00
CA ILE A 273 -15.61 -10.38 -24.25
C ILE A 273 -14.12 -10.68 -24.19
N GLU A 274 -13.38 -10.30 -25.22
CA GLU A 274 -11.92 -10.31 -25.17
C GLU A 274 -11.42 -9.17 -24.28
N TYR A 275 -10.64 -9.52 -23.26
CA TYR A 275 -10.00 -8.56 -22.37
C TYR A 275 -8.60 -9.03 -21.99
N PHE A 276 -7.77 -8.10 -21.55
CA PHE A 276 -6.43 -8.43 -21.06
C PHE A 276 -6.52 -9.08 -19.68
N ASN A 277 -6.00 -10.31 -19.55
CA ASN A 277 -6.05 -11.04 -18.29
C ASN A 277 -4.82 -10.75 -17.42
N ASN A 278 -4.98 -9.83 -16.46
CA ASN A 278 -3.95 -9.46 -15.48
C ASN A 278 -3.43 -10.64 -14.64
N ARG A 279 -4.15 -11.76 -14.58
CA ARG A 279 -3.75 -12.93 -13.80
C ARG A 279 -2.37 -13.45 -14.18
N VAL A 280 -1.97 -13.36 -15.45
CA VAL A 280 -0.64 -13.81 -15.89
C VAL A 280 0.50 -13.00 -15.24
N ILE A 281 0.29 -11.70 -15.00
CA ILE A 281 1.25 -10.82 -14.33
C ILE A 281 1.21 -11.08 -12.82
N CYS A 282 0.01 -11.28 -12.26
CA CYS A 282 -0.14 -11.63 -10.85
C CYS A 282 0.59 -12.94 -10.52
N GLU A 283 0.40 -13.99 -11.32
CA GLU A 283 1.05 -15.29 -11.16
C GLU A 283 2.57 -15.20 -11.33
N LEU A 284 3.07 -14.37 -12.25
CA LEU A 284 4.50 -14.08 -12.39
C LEU A 284 5.10 -13.54 -11.08
N ILE A 285 4.39 -12.68 -10.36
CA ILE A 285 4.86 -12.05 -9.12
C ILE A 285 4.64 -12.97 -7.90
N GLU A 286 3.42 -13.47 -7.71
CA GLU A 286 2.99 -14.15 -6.47
C GLU A 286 3.06 -15.68 -6.51
N GLY A 287 3.29 -16.26 -7.70
CA GLY A 287 3.21 -17.69 -7.97
C GLY A 287 4.03 -18.55 -7.00
N LYS A 288 3.48 -19.71 -6.64
CA LYS A 288 4.15 -20.71 -5.80
C LYS A 288 4.29 -22.04 -6.57
N PRO A 289 5.48 -22.66 -6.62
CA PRO A 289 6.76 -22.21 -6.07
C PRO A 289 7.51 -21.21 -6.97
N LYS A 290 7.01 -20.94 -8.18
CA LYS A 290 7.71 -20.17 -9.23
C LYS A 290 7.12 -18.77 -9.41
N GLY A 291 7.49 -17.84 -8.54
CA GLY A 291 7.10 -16.43 -8.62
C GLY A 291 8.25 -15.54 -8.16
N ILE A 292 8.24 -14.26 -8.56
CA ILE A 292 9.29 -13.30 -8.18
C ILE A 292 9.46 -13.24 -6.65
N ILE A 293 8.37 -13.15 -5.89
CA ILE A 293 8.41 -13.12 -4.41
C ILE A 293 8.99 -14.43 -3.87
N ALA A 294 8.60 -15.59 -4.41
CA ALA A 294 9.10 -16.89 -3.97
C ALA A 294 10.60 -17.05 -4.21
N PHE A 295 11.11 -16.61 -5.37
CA PHE A 295 12.55 -16.63 -5.65
C PHE A 295 13.33 -15.65 -4.81
N MET A 296 12.73 -14.50 -4.48
CA MET A 296 13.32 -13.52 -3.57
C MET A 296 13.45 -14.10 -2.15
N ASP A 297 12.38 -14.73 -1.66
CA ASP A 297 12.37 -15.42 -0.38
C ASP A 297 13.44 -16.51 -0.31
N GLU A 298 13.50 -17.39 -1.32
CA GLU A 298 14.51 -18.43 -1.40
C GLU A 298 15.94 -17.86 -1.40
N SER A 299 16.16 -16.75 -2.12
CA SER A 299 17.46 -16.07 -2.17
C SER A 299 17.86 -15.48 -0.80
N CYS A 300 16.90 -14.91 -0.07
CA CYS A 300 17.11 -14.46 1.31
C CYS A 300 17.41 -15.65 2.24
N LEU A 301 16.75 -16.80 2.05
CA LEU A 301 16.97 -18.00 2.87
C LEU A 301 18.35 -18.63 2.69
N LEU A 302 18.91 -18.60 1.48
CA LEU A 302 20.23 -19.17 1.18
C LEU A 302 21.38 -18.33 1.75
N GLY A 303 21.16 -17.03 2.00
CA GLY A 303 22.09 -16.13 2.69
C GLY A 303 23.41 -15.83 1.97
N ARG A 304 23.64 -16.42 0.79
CA ARG A 304 24.84 -16.23 -0.05
C ARG A 304 24.53 -15.62 -1.42
N THR A 305 23.25 -15.43 -1.74
CA THR A 305 22.80 -14.91 -3.02
C THR A 305 22.92 -13.39 -3.01
N THR A 306 23.60 -12.84 -4.01
CA THR A 306 23.64 -11.38 -4.24
C THR A 306 22.42 -10.93 -5.04
N ASP A 307 22.11 -9.64 -5.05
CA ASP A 307 21.02 -9.09 -5.87
C ASP A 307 21.17 -9.45 -7.36
N LYS A 308 22.41 -9.49 -7.86
CA LYS A 308 22.71 -9.95 -9.22
C LYS A 308 22.39 -11.44 -9.40
N GLY A 309 22.77 -12.29 -8.45
CA GLY A 309 22.42 -13.71 -8.50
C GLY A 309 20.90 -13.93 -8.45
N PHE A 310 20.16 -13.08 -7.75
CA PHE A 310 18.70 -13.06 -7.80
C PHE A 310 18.18 -12.67 -9.20
N LEU A 311 18.74 -11.62 -9.83
CA LEU A 311 18.40 -11.24 -11.21
C LEU A 311 18.66 -12.38 -12.20
N ASP A 312 19.83 -13.02 -12.13
CA ASP A 312 20.19 -14.15 -12.99
C ASP A 312 19.19 -15.31 -12.84
N LYS A 313 18.71 -15.55 -11.62
CA LYS A 313 17.66 -16.55 -11.36
C LYS A 313 16.33 -16.16 -12.00
N LEU A 314 15.94 -14.88 -11.98
CA LEU A 314 14.77 -14.39 -12.70
C LEU A 314 14.95 -14.57 -14.21
N SER A 315 16.10 -14.22 -14.78
CA SER A 315 16.40 -14.42 -16.21
C SER A 315 16.22 -15.87 -16.63
N GLN A 316 16.76 -16.81 -15.85
CA GLN A 316 16.70 -18.25 -16.14
C GLN A 316 15.28 -18.80 -16.14
N ASN A 317 14.42 -18.32 -15.23
CA ASN A 317 13.07 -18.85 -15.06
C ASN A 317 12.02 -18.11 -15.89
N PHE A 318 12.18 -16.81 -16.12
CA PHE A 318 11.19 -15.94 -16.75
C PHE A 318 11.64 -15.33 -18.08
N GLY A 319 12.84 -15.63 -18.57
CA GLY A 319 13.35 -15.00 -19.80
C GLY A 319 12.56 -15.25 -21.08
N LYS A 320 11.66 -16.24 -21.10
CA LYS A 320 10.71 -16.49 -22.20
C LYS A 320 9.30 -15.96 -21.92
N HIS A 321 9.04 -15.41 -20.73
CA HIS A 321 7.73 -14.94 -20.33
C HIS A 321 7.40 -13.61 -21.00
N ALA A 322 6.23 -13.49 -21.63
CA ALA A 322 5.87 -12.33 -22.46
C ALA A 322 5.91 -10.97 -21.71
N HIS A 323 5.69 -11.02 -20.40
CA HIS A 323 5.65 -9.86 -19.50
C HIS A 323 6.94 -9.62 -18.71
N TYR A 324 8.00 -10.38 -18.95
CA TYR A 324 9.29 -10.21 -18.28
C TYR A 324 10.39 -9.92 -19.30
N GLN A 325 11.24 -8.94 -19.01
CA GLN A 325 12.44 -8.65 -19.79
C GLN A 325 13.57 -8.22 -18.87
N ASP A 326 14.80 -8.44 -19.28
CA ASP A 326 16.02 -7.93 -18.67
C ASP A 326 17.10 -7.78 -19.76
N THR A 327 18.32 -7.41 -19.37
CA THR A 327 19.46 -7.25 -20.30
C THR A 327 19.95 -8.55 -20.93
N ASN A 328 19.65 -9.71 -20.34
CA ASN A 328 20.00 -11.02 -20.89
C ASN A 328 18.97 -11.52 -21.93
N THR A 329 17.75 -11.00 -21.86
CA THR A 329 16.59 -11.50 -22.63
C THR A 329 16.11 -10.50 -23.68
N SER A 330 16.50 -9.23 -23.56
CA SER A 330 16.15 -8.14 -24.47
C SER A 330 17.39 -7.31 -24.84
N ARG A 331 17.44 -6.79 -26.08
CA ARG A 331 18.47 -5.84 -26.54
C ARG A 331 18.11 -4.38 -26.28
N ASP A 332 17.03 -4.13 -25.55
CA ASP A 332 16.56 -2.79 -25.23
C ASP A 332 17.49 -2.12 -24.21
N LYS A 333 18.20 -1.08 -24.66
CA LYS A 333 19.17 -0.32 -23.85
C LYS A 333 18.52 0.52 -22.75
N SER A 334 17.20 0.68 -22.75
CA SER A 334 16.50 1.35 -21.66
C SER A 334 16.36 0.48 -20.40
N ILE A 335 16.74 -0.81 -20.46
CA ILE A 335 16.85 -1.67 -19.28
C ILE A 335 18.30 -1.60 -18.76
N GLY A 336 18.48 -1.12 -17.52
CA GLY A 336 19.78 -1.09 -16.86
C GLY A 336 20.32 -2.50 -16.53
N PHE A 337 21.65 -2.62 -16.37
CA PHE A 337 22.33 -3.91 -16.11
C PHE A 337 21.81 -4.68 -14.88
N ASN A 338 21.51 -3.97 -13.79
CA ASN A 338 20.95 -4.54 -12.56
C ASN A 338 19.44 -4.31 -12.47
N CYS A 339 18.75 -4.38 -13.60
CA CYS A 339 17.32 -4.13 -13.66
C CYS A 339 16.60 -5.23 -14.45
N PHE A 340 15.33 -5.43 -14.12
CA PHE A 340 14.38 -6.16 -14.95
C PHE A 340 13.17 -5.28 -15.22
N ARG A 341 12.47 -5.55 -16.31
CA ARG A 341 11.24 -4.89 -16.71
C ARG A 341 10.07 -5.86 -16.58
N LEU A 342 8.98 -5.38 -15.99
CA LEU A 342 7.69 -6.03 -16.06
C LEU A 342 6.73 -5.22 -16.94
N LYS A 343 6.00 -5.92 -17.79
CA LYS A 343 4.93 -5.32 -18.60
C LYS A 343 3.61 -5.42 -17.84
N HIS A 344 3.27 -4.36 -17.11
CA HIS A 344 2.04 -4.25 -16.33
C HIS A 344 0.86 -3.84 -17.21
N TYR A 345 -0.38 -3.91 -16.68
CA TYR A 345 -1.55 -3.36 -17.38
C TYR A 345 -1.43 -1.85 -17.65
N ALA A 346 -0.71 -1.14 -16.79
CA ALA A 346 -0.47 0.29 -16.86
C ALA A 346 0.67 0.69 -17.81
N GLY A 347 1.46 -0.29 -18.28
CA GLY A 347 2.65 -0.10 -19.09
C GLY A 347 3.90 -0.78 -18.53
N ASP A 348 5.02 -0.52 -19.18
CA ASP A 348 6.30 -1.13 -18.86
C ASP A 348 6.97 -0.40 -17.67
N VAL A 349 7.40 -1.15 -16.66
CA VAL A 349 8.10 -0.61 -15.49
C VAL A 349 9.42 -1.33 -15.29
N VAL A 350 10.50 -0.56 -15.14
CA VAL A 350 11.86 -1.06 -14.90
C VAL A 350 12.19 -0.98 -13.41
N TYR A 351 12.51 -2.12 -12.80
CA TYR A 351 12.85 -2.26 -11.40
C TYR A 351 14.33 -2.59 -11.23
N SER A 352 15.00 -1.89 -10.32
CA SER A 352 16.38 -2.17 -9.89
C SER A 352 16.39 -3.28 -8.84
N VAL A 353 17.24 -4.30 -9.02
CA VAL A 353 17.41 -5.37 -8.01
C VAL A 353 18.28 -4.94 -6.83
N VAL A 354 18.97 -3.79 -6.92
CA VAL A 354 19.90 -3.33 -5.90
C VAL A 354 19.18 -3.11 -4.57
N GLY A 355 19.60 -3.84 -3.54
CA GLY A 355 19.03 -3.81 -2.19
C GLY A 355 17.67 -4.50 -2.07
N MET A 356 17.16 -5.19 -3.11
CA MET A 356 15.87 -5.89 -3.02
C MET A 356 15.91 -7.02 -2.00
N LEU A 357 16.99 -7.80 -1.93
CA LEU A 357 17.11 -8.90 -0.97
C LEU A 357 17.17 -8.40 0.48
N ASP A 358 17.88 -7.29 0.71
CA ASP A 358 17.99 -6.65 2.04
C ASP A 358 16.64 -6.05 2.50
N LYS A 359 15.87 -5.49 1.56
CA LYS A 359 14.51 -5.00 1.80
C LYS A 359 13.51 -6.13 2.04
N ASN A 360 13.69 -7.28 1.39
CA ASN A 360 12.81 -8.43 1.55
C ASN A 360 13.09 -9.22 2.84
N SER A 361 14.37 -9.36 3.22
CA SER A 361 14.74 -10.07 4.45
C SER A 361 14.12 -9.41 5.67
N ASP A 362 14.09 -8.07 5.68
CA ASP A 362 13.43 -7.22 6.68
C ASP A 362 13.65 -7.70 8.13
N GLN A 363 14.87 -8.18 8.37
CA GLN A 363 15.16 -9.00 9.53
C GLN A 363 15.55 -8.12 10.71
N LEU A 364 14.68 -8.05 11.70
CA LEU A 364 15.06 -7.48 13.00
C LEU A 364 15.71 -8.57 13.87
N PHE A 365 16.90 -8.30 14.39
CA PHE A 365 17.59 -9.23 15.27
C PHE A 365 16.84 -9.41 16.59
N ARG A 366 16.83 -10.65 17.11
CA ARG A 366 16.12 -11.00 18.35
C ARG A 366 16.63 -10.22 19.55
N ASP A 367 17.92 -9.87 19.56
CA ASP A 367 18.53 -9.08 20.61
C ASP A 367 17.89 -7.67 20.72
N LEU A 368 17.54 -7.05 19.57
CA LEU A 368 16.87 -5.75 19.52
C LEU A 368 15.38 -5.85 19.92
N ILE A 369 14.71 -6.95 19.56
CA ILE A 369 13.34 -7.24 20.03
C ILE A 369 13.35 -7.42 21.56
N GLY A 370 14.27 -8.23 22.08
CA GLY A 370 14.42 -8.47 23.51
C GLY A 370 14.77 -7.21 24.29
N LEU A 371 15.61 -6.35 23.72
CA LEU A 371 15.93 -5.04 24.27
C LEU A 371 14.67 -4.18 24.42
N ALA A 372 13.85 -4.06 23.37
CA ALA A 372 12.65 -3.26 23.40
C ALA A 372 11.60 -3.79 24.39
N ILE A 373 11.41 -5.12 24.45
CA ILE A 373 10.52 -5.78 25.44
C ILE A 373 11.03 -5.54 26.87
N GLY A 374 12.35 -5.48 27.06
CA GLY A 374 12.99 -5.21 28.35
C GLY A 374 12.98 -3.74 28.79
N SER A 375 12.39 -2.84 28.01
CA SER A 375 12.20 -1.43 28.38
C SER A 375 11.40 -1.30 29.68
N THR A 376 11.80 -0.36 30.54
CA THR A 376 10.99 0.00 31.72
C THR A 376 9.80 0.90 31.37
N ASP A 377 9.80 1.49 30.17
CA ASP A 377 8.64 2.19 29.61
C ASP A 377 7.63 1.19 29.05
N LYS A 378 6.42 1.21 29.60
CA LYS A 378 5.34 0.28 29.25
C LYS A 378 4.83 0.46 27.82
N VAL A 379 4.85 1.68 27.29
CA VAL A 379 4.42 1.93 25.91
C VAL A 379 5.38 1.23 24.97
N ILE A 380 6.69 1.46 25.13
CA ILE A 380 7.75 0.85 24.31
C ILE A 380 7.76 -0.67 24.44
N ALA A 381 7.71 -1.20 25.67
CA ALA A 381 7.68 -2.64 25.91
C ALA A 381 6.48 -3.31 25.23
N SER A 382 5.32 -2.65 25.19
CA SER A 382 4.11 -3.16 24.56
C SER A 382 4.07 -3.08 23.03
N LEU A 383 5.06 -2.40 22.40
CA LEU A 383 5.15 -2.34 20.93
C LEU A 383 5.59 -3.67 20.31
N PHE A 384 6.28 -4.52 21.08
CA PHE A 384 6.83 -5.78 20.61
C PHE A 384 6.18 -6.95 21.36
N ASP A 385 5.93 -8.04 20.65
CA ASP A 385 5.28 -9.22 21.21
C ASP A 385 6.35 -10.21 21.69
N PRO A 386 6.35 -10.63 22.97
CA PRO A 386 7.24 -11.68 23.48
C PRO A 386 7.23 -12.97 22.66
N ALA A 387 6.13 -13.31 21.99
CA ALA A 387 6.07 -14.48 21.11
C ALA A 387 7.06 -14.41 19.94
N GLN A 388 7.50 -13.21 19.54
CA GLN A 388 8.53 -13.01 18.51
C GLN A 388 9.92 -13.49 18.96
N LEU A 389 10.12 -13.72 20.26
CA LEU A 389 11.32 -14.34 20.80
C LEU A 389 11.28 -15.87 20.73
N ASP A 390 10.16 -16.53 20.39
CA ASP A 390 10.15 -17.99 20.26
C ASP A 390 10.93 -18.44 19.00
N THR A 391 11.82 -19.41 19.18
CA THR A 391 12.81 -19.86 18.19
C THR A 391 12.26 -20.86 17.18
N LYS A 392 11.03 -21.34 17.37
CA LYS A 392 10.48 -22.44 16.57
C LYS A 392 10.04 -22.05 15.16
N LYS A 393 9.88 -20.76 14.86
CA LYS A 393 9.48 -20.28 13.52
C LYS A 393 10.40 -19.17 13.04
N ARG A 394 10.96 -19.33 11.82
CA ARG A 394 11.70 -18.24 11.17
C ARG A 394 10.76 -17.07 10.86
N PRO A 395 11.23 -15.82 10.97
CA PRO A 395 10.46 -14.66 10.56
C PRO A 395 10.07 -14.78 9.09
N VAL A 396 8.84 -14.39 8.78
CA VAL A 396 8.34 -14.32 7.41
C VAL A 396 8.97 -13.10 6.74
N THR A 397 9.45 -13.23 5.50
CA THR A 397 10.00 -12.13 4.71
C THR A 397 8.95 -11.05 4.42
N ALA A 398 9.40 -9.81 4.17
CA ALA A 398 8.51 -8.70 3.85
C ALA A 398 7.62 -9.01 2.63
N GLY A 399 8.17 -9.62 1.58
CA GLY A 399 7.42 -9.99 0.37
C GLY A 399 6.31 -11.00 0.64
N THR A 400 6.57 -12.04 1.45
CA THR A 400 5.51 -12.99 1.83
C THR A 400 4.47 -12.37 2.77
N GLN A 401 4.87 -11.53 3.74
CA GLN A 401 3.92 -10.79 4.57
C GLN A 401 3.02 -9.91 3.70
N PHE A 402 3.61 -9.15 2.78
CA PHE A 402 2.92 -8.25 1.86
C PHE A 402 1.94 -9.00 0.96
N ARG A 403 2.36 -10.12 0.35
CA ARG A 403 1.45 -10.99 -0.41
C ARG A 403 0.26 -11.44 0.43
N SER A 404 0.51 -11.84 1.67
CA SER A 404 -0.54 -12.36 2.56
C SER A 404 -1.55 -11.26 2.94
N SER A 405 -1.07 -10.04 3.19
CA SER A 405 -1.92 -8.87 3.42
C SER A 405 -2.77 -8.52 2.19
N VAL A 406 -2.20 -8.55 0.98
CA VAL A 406 -2.95 -8.32 -0.26
C VAL A 406 -3.99 -9.41 -0.48
N GLN A 407 -3.66 -10.68 -0.24
CA GLN A 407 -4.62 -11.78 -0.36
C GLN A 407 -5.79 -11.64 0.61
N ALA A 408 -5.53 -11.24 1.87
CA ALA A 408 -6.59 -10.98 2.85
C ALA A 408 -7.50 -9.82 2.42
N LEU A 409 -6.91 -8.73 1.88
CA LEU A 409 -7.68 -7.60 1.34
C LEU A 409 -8.58 -8.04 0.17
N ILE A 410 -8.04 -8.82 -0.77
CA ILE A 410 -8.78 -9.31 -1.93
C ILE A 410 -9.93 -10.23 -1.52
N ALA A 411 -9.70 -11.13 -0.57
CA ALA A 411 -10.75 -12.01 -0.04
C ALA A 411 -11.91 -11.21 0.57
N MET A 412 -11.59 -10.13 1.30
CA MET A 412 -12.59 -9.22 1.87
C MET A 412 -13.38 -8.48 0.77
N LEU A 413 -12.71 -7.94 -0.26
CA LEU A 413 -13.39 -7.26 -1.36
C LEU A 413 -14.33 -8.18 -2.16
N MET A 414 -13.94 -9.45 -2.35
CA MET A 414 -14.75 -10.44 -3.08
C MET A 414 -16.00 -10.88 -2.31
N ALA A 415 -16.06 -10.62 -1.00
CA ALA A 415 -17.21 -10.94 -0.16
C ALA A 415 -18.27 -9.82 -0.10
N CYS A 416 -18.04 -8.69 -0.76
CA CYS A 416 -18.89 -7.50 -0.69
C CYS A 416 -19.35 -7.05 -2.09
N GLU A 417 -20.32 -6.12 -2.13
CA GLU A 417 -20.68 -5.40 -3.36
C GLU A 417 -19.76 -4.17 -3.53
N PRO A 418 -18.93 -4.10 -4.57
CA PRO A 418 -17.95 -3.03 -4.71
C PRO A 418 -18.49 -1.80 -5.45
N HIS A 419 -18.13 -0.62 -4.96
CA HIS A 419 -18.28 0.64 -5.68
C HIS A 419 -16.90 1.29 -5.89
N TYR A 420 -16.67 1.89 -7.06
CA TYR A 420 -15.36 2.38 -7.46
C TYR A 420 -15.36 3.88 -7.71
N ILE A 421 -14.38 4.58 -7.14
CA ILE A 421 -14.07 5.99 -7.40
C ILE A 421 -12.63 6.05 -7.90
N ARG A 422 -12.42 6.68 -9.07
CA ARG A 422 -11.10 6.86 -9.69
C ARG A 422 -10.77 8.34 -9.69
N CYS A 423 -9.79 8.74 -8.88
CA CYS A 423 -9.36 10.14 -8.75
C CYS A 423 -8.25 10.46 -9.76
N ILE A 424 -8.33 11.63 -10.39
CA ILE A 424 -7.31 12.12 -11.34
C ILE A 424 -6.82 13.48 -10.85
N LYS A 425 -5.50 13.64 -10.71
CA LYS A 425 -4.84 14.91 -10.40
C LYS A 425 -4.71 15.75 -11.68
N PRO A 426 -5.33 16.92 -11.79
CA PRO A 426 -5.31 17.69 -13.03
C PRO A 426 -3.94 18.36 -13.29
N ASN A 427 -3.23 18.78 -12.25
CA ASN A 427 -1.90 19.39 -12.33
C ASN A 427 -1.16 19.25 -10.98
N ASP A 428 0.15 19.53 -10.97
CA ASP A 428 0.98 19.37 -9.77
C ASP A 428 0.99 20.55 -8.82
N GLN A 429 0.70 21.72 -9.38
CA GLN A 429 0.67 23.01 -8.71
C GLN A 429 -0.54 23.16 -7.79
N LYS A 430 -1.44 22.16 -7.75
CA LYS A 430 -2.72 22.20 -7.04
C LYS A 430 -3.57 23.41 -7.47
N ALA A 431 -3.38 23.89 -8.70
CA ALA A 431 -4.06 25.05 -9.25
C ALA A 431 -5.45 24.68 -9.77
N ALA A 432 -6.46 25.50 -9.49
CA ALA A 432 -7.77 25.33 -10.11
C ALA A 432 -7.68 25.65 -11.61
N ASN A 433 -8.53 25.04 -12.43
CA ASN A 433 -8.67 25.31 -13.87
C ASN A 433 -7.41 25.08 -14.74
N MET A 434 -6.42 24.33 -14.24
CA MET A 434 -5.22 23.98 -14.99
C MET A 434 -5.16 22.47 -15.21
N ILE A 435 -4.86 22.04 -16.43
CA ILE A 435 -4.69 20.62 -16.78
C ILE A 435 -3.30 20.43 -17.39
N ASN A 436 -2.51 19.53 -16.82
CA ASN A 436 -1.31 18.99 -17.44
C ASN A 436 -1.73 17.74 -18.23
N GLU A 437 -1.81 17.89 -19.55
CA GLU A 437 -2.31 16.84 -20.43
C GLU A 437 -1.47 15.56 -20.36
N GLU A 438 -0.15 15.67 -20.32
CA GLU A 438 0.76 14.52 -20.24
C GLU A 438 0.53 13.75 -18.94
N ARG A 439 0.46 14.45 -17.81
CA ARG A 439 0.21 13.86 -16.50
C ARG A 439 -1.18 13.25 -16.43
N THR A 440 -2.21 13.91 -16.94
CA THR A 440 -3.57 13.35 -17.00
C THR A 440 -3.65 12.13 -17.92
N ARG A 441 -2.97 12.15 -19.07
CA ARG A 441 -2.89 11.01 -20.01
C ARG A 441 -2.20 9.81 -19.37
N HIS A 442 -1.09 10.01 -18.66
CA HIS A 442 -0.43 8.96 -17.89
C HIS A 442 -1.39 8.38 -16.85
N GLN A 443 -2.16 9.25 -16.18
CA GLN A 443 -3.15 8.82 -15.19
C GLN A 443 -4.32 8.01 -15.77
N ILE A 444 -4.75 8.34 -16.98
CA ILE A 444 -5.82 7.57 -17.63
C ILE A 444 -5.34 6.15 -17.96
N ARG A 445 -4.06 5.99 -18.38
CA ARG A 445 -3.45 4.69 -18.67
C ARG A 445 -3.31 3.84 -17.41
N TYR A 446 -2.68 4.36 -16.36
CA TYR A 446 -2.38 3.55 -15.19
C TYR A 446 -3.59 3.22 -14.29
N LEU A 447 -4.75 3.85 -14.53
CA LEU A 447 -6.03 3.54 -13.88
C LEU A 447 -6.82 2.50 -14.69
N GLY A 448 -6.32 2.10 -15.87
CA GLY A 448 -6.97 1.14 -16.76
C GLY A 448 -8.35 1.60 -17.24
N LEU A 449 -8.56 2.93 -17.37
CA LEU A 449 -9.88 3.48 -17.70
C LEU A 449 -10.30 3.13 -19.12
N VAL A 450 -9.34 3.08 -20.05
CA VAL A 450 -9.62 2.76 -21.46
C VAL A 450 -10.01 1.29 -21.59
N GLU A 451 -9.30 0.40 -20.91
CA GLU A 451 -9.56 -1.04 -20.86
C GLU A 451 -10.94 -1.32 -20.25
N ASN A 452 -11.28 -0.62 -19.16
CA ASN A 452 -12.61 -0.69 -18.55
C ASN A 452 -13.71 -0.28 -19.54
N LEU A 453 -13.54 0.84 -20.25
CA LEU A 453 -14.47 1.27 -21.29
C LEU A 453 -14.58 0.26 -22.43
N ARG A 454 -13.47 -0.37 -22.84
CA ARG A 454 -13.47 -1.43 -23.87
C ARG A 454 -14.27 -2.64 -23.43
N VAL A 455 -14.08 -3.11 -22.18
CA VAL A 455 -14.85 -4.22 -21.62
C VAL A 455 -16.34 -3.89 -21.60
N ARG A 456 -16.72 -2.69 -21.14
CA ARG A 456 -18.14 -2.27 -21.13
C ARG A 456 -18.73 -2.10 -22.53
N ARG A 457 -17.94 -1.62 -23.50
CA ARG A 457 -18.39 -1.38 -24.88
C ARG A 457 -18.40 -2.65 -25.74
N ALA A 458 -17.65 -3.69 -25.39
CA ALA A 458 -17.68 -4.96 -26.10
C ALA A 458 -19.03 -5.69 -25.94
N GLY A 459 -19.74 -5.41 -24.84
CA GLY A 459 -21.14 -5.76 -24.67
C GLY A 459 -22.09 -4.72 -25.28
N PHE A 460 -23.26 -4.55 -24.67
CA PHE A 460 -24.18 -3.46 -24.96
C PHE A 460 -23.82 -2.24 -24.11
N ALA A 461 -23.22 -1.22 -24.74
CA ALA A 461 -22.74 -0.02 -24.05
C ALA A 461 -23.88 0.77 -23.39
N PHE A 462 -25.09 0.67 -23.92
CA PHE A 462 -26.27 1.35 -23.39
C PHE A 462 -27.36 0.36 -23.00
N ARG A 463 -27.93 0.57 -21.80
CA ARG A 463 -29.12 -0.14 -21.32
C ARG A 463 -30.10 0.81 -20.66
N SER A 464 -31.39 0.58 -20.87
CA SER A 464 -32.44 1.40 -20.25
C SER A 464 -33.72 0.60 -20.03
N PRO A 465 -34.43 0.79 -18.90
CA PRO A 465 -35.78 0.26 -18.74
C PRO A 465 -36.69 0.74 -19.88
N PHE A 466 -37.59 -0.12 -20.36
CA PHE A 466 -38.48 0.22 -21.47
C PHE A 466 -39.30 1.49 -21.18
N SER A 467 -39.84 1.62 -19.96
CA SER A 467 -40.58 2.80 -19.48
C SER A 467 -39.82 4.11 -19.64
N ARG A 468 -38.54 4.13 -19.26
CA ARG A 468 -37.68 5.31 -19.36
C ARG A 468 -37.33 5.61 -20.81
N PHE A 469 -37.01 4.58 -21.59
CA PHE A 469 -36.63 4.73 -22.99
C PHE A 469 -37.79 5.29 -23.82
N ILE A 470 -38.98 4.69 -23.71
CA ILE A 470 -40.14 5.12 -24.49
C ILE A 470 -40.59 6.52 -24.08
N ARG A 471 -40.59 6.85 -22.78
CA ARG A 471 -40.94 8.19 -22.31
C ARG A 471 -40.04 9.28 -22.90
N ARG A 472 -38.75 8.97 -23.08
CA ARG A 472 -37.76 9.89 -23.64
C ARG A 472 -37.87 10.02 -25.16
N TYR A 473 -38.06 8.92 -25.87
CA TYR A 473 -37.90 8.89 -27.34
C TYR A 473 -39.20 8.75 -28.11
N LYS A 474 -40.37 8.56 -27.47
CA LYS A 474 -41.65 8.36 -28.16
C LYS A 474 -42.02 9.46 -29.16
N MET A 475 -41.53 10.68 -28.97
CA MET A 475 -41.81 11.84 -29.83
C MET A 475 -41.08 11.81 -31.17
N THR A 476 -40.07 10.94 -31.34
CA THR A 476 -39.32 10.83 -32.59
C THR A 476 -39.97 9.86 -33.58
N SER A 477 -41.06 9.18 -33.18
CA SER A 477 -41.79 8.20 -33.99
C SER A 477 -43.25 8.57 -34.08
N SER A 478 -43.77 8.53 -35.30
CA SER A 478 -45.20 8.74 -35.57
C SER A 478 -46.08 7.63 -34.97
N VAL A 479 -45.51 6.43 -34.77
CA VAL A 479 -46.19 5.24 -34.23
C VAL A 479 -46.31 5.27 -32.71
N THR A 480 -45.32 5.83 -32.02
CA THR A 480 -45.29 5.85 -30.54
C THR A 480 -45.80 7.16 -29.93
N TRP A 481 -45.92 8.22 -30.74
CA TRP A 481 -46.46 9.52 -30.31
C TRP A 481 -47.99 9.60 -30.46
N PRO A 482 -48.72 10.28 -29.54
CA PRO A 482 -48.29 10.73 -28.22
C PRO A 482 -48.25 9.60 -27.19
N ASN A 483 -48.96 8.50 -27.45
CA ASN A 483 -48.98 7.30 -26.65
C ASN A 483 -49.04 6.08 -27.56
N PHE A 484 -48.21 5.07 -27.29
CA PHE A 484 -48.22 3.82 -28.02
C PHE A 484 -49.48 3.01 -27.68
N LYS A 485 -50.22 2.58 -28.70
CA LYS A 485 -51.47 1.81 -28.58
C LYS A 485 -51.36 0.36 -29.06
N GLY A 486 -50.16 -0.08 -29.44
CA GLY A 486 -49.94 -1.44 -29.95
C GLY A 486 -49.87 -2.50 -28.85
N ALA A 487 -49.81 -3.77 -29.26
CA ALA A 487 -49.62 -4.90 -28.36
C ALA A 487 -48.23 -4.88 -27.71
N GLY A 488 -48.09 -5.49 -26.52
CA GLY A 488 -46.80 -5.64 -25.85
C GLY A 488 -46.37 -4.46 -24.97
N GLY A 489 -47.25 -3.49 -24.72
CA GLY A 489 -47.02 -2.39 -23.77
C GLY A 489 -45.77 -1.57 -24.08
N GLU A 490 -44.99 -1.24 -23.05
CA GLU A 490 -43.77 -0.45 -23.21
C GLU A 490 -42.71 -1.15 -24.06
N LYS A 491 -42.57 -2.48 -23.94
CA LYS A 491 -41.63 -3.28 -24.75
C LYS A 491 -41.98 -3.22 -26.23
N GLY A 492 -43.26 -3.40 -26.57
CA GLY A 492 -43.75 -3.28 -27.95
C GLY A 492 -43.57 -1.88 -28.51
N GLY A 493 -43.74 -0.85 -27.67
CA GLY A 493 -43.48 0.54 -28.06
C GLY A 493 -42.01 0.79 -28.40
N VAL A 494 -41.09 0.26 -27.59
CA VAL A 494 -39.65 0.34 -27.87
C VAL A 494 -39.28 -0.42 -29.14
N GLU A 495 -39.84 -1.60 -29.37
CA GLU A 495 -39.60 -2.39 -30.59
C GLU A 495 -40.06 -1.64 -31.85
N ALA A 496 -41.28 -1.07 -31.83
CA ALA A 496 -41.81 -0.29 -32.94
C ALA A 496 -40.96 0.96 -33.23
N LEU A 497 -40.56 1.67 -32.17
CA LEU A 497 -39.70 2.84 -32.26
C LEU A 497 -38.35 2.50 -32.92
N LEU A 498 -37.69 1.44 -32.46
CA LEU A 498 -36.39 1.02 -32.99
C LEU A 498 -36.49 0.56 -34.45
N LYS A 499 -37.60 -0.10 -34.81
CA LYS A 499 -37.87 -0.51 -36.20
C LYS A 499 -38.07 0.68 -37.14
N GLU A 500 -38.84 1.69 -36.75
CA GLU A 500 -39.06 2.91 -37.55
C GLU A 500 -37.77 3.69 -37.78
N HIS A 501 -36.86 3.70 -36.80
CA HIS A 501 -35.55 4.34 -36.90
C HIS A 501 -34.47 3.46 -37.55
N GLY A 502 -34.81 2.28 -38.05
CA GLY A 502 -33.87 1.40 -38.75
C GLY A 502 -32.79 0.78 -37.86
N VAL A 503 -33.00 0.68 -36.54
CA VAL A 503 -32.04 0.05 -35.62
C VAL A 503 -32.12 -1.47 -35.78
N THR A 504 -31.12 -2.02 -36.46
CA THR A 504 -31.07 -3.45 -36.81
C THR A 504 -30.91 -4.33 -35.58
N SER A 505 -31.36 -5.58 -35.69
CA SER A 505 -31.13 -6.61 -34.68
C SER A 505 -29.65 -6.88 -34.42
N ALA A 506 -28.70 -6.45 -35.26
CA ALA A 506 -27.27 -6.57 -34.94
C ALA A 506 -26.81 -5.62 -33.83
N ASN A 507 -27.50 -4.48 -33.67
CA ASN A 507 -27.13 -3.38 -32.78
C ASN A 507 -28.03 -3.24 -31.55
N GLN A 508 -29.06 -4.07 -31.43
CA GLN A 508 -29.96 -4.07 -30.29
C GLN A 508 -30.33 -5.46 -29.77
N ARG A 509 -30.70 -5.54 -28.50
CA ARG A 509 -31.41 -6.67 -27.90
C ARG A 509 -32.52 -6.13 -26.99
N LEU A 510 -33.66 -6.81 -27.00
CA LEU A 510 -34.75 -6.55 -26.07
C LEU A 510 -34.75 -7.61 -24.99
N GLY A 511 -34.38 -7.20 -23.77
CA GLY A 511 -34.43 -8.07 -22.60
C GLY A 511 -35.86 -8.32 -22.10
N LYS A 512 -35.97 -8.71 -20.84
CA LYS A 512 -37.25 -8.87 -20.13
C LYS A 512 -37.82 -7.52 -19.72
N THR A 513 -36.98 -6.61 -19.23
CA THR A 513 -37.41 -5.30 -18.69
C THR A 513 -36.67 -4.10 -19.31
N LYS A 514 -35.56 -4.35 -20.02
CA LYS A 514 -34.69 -3.31 -20.56
C LYS A 514 -34.41 -3.49 -22.05
N VAL A 515 -34.16 -2.37 -22.73
CA VAL A 515 -33.54 -2.33 -24.05
C VAL A 515 -32.03 -2.22 -23.91
N PHE A 516 -31.30 -2.93 -24.76
CA PHE A 516 -29.85 -2.98 -24.81
C PHE A 516 -29.39 -2.57 -26.21
N LEU A 517 -28.48 -1.61 -26.29
CA LEU A 517 -27.93 -1.08 -27.55
C LEU A 517 -26.40 -1.17 -27.51
N LYS A 518 -25.79 -1.56 -28.64
CA LYS A 518 -24.34 -1.70 -28.78
C LYS A 518 -23.62 -0.36 -28.70
#